data_AF-A0A514BXR6-F1
#
_entry.id   AF-A0A514BXR6-F1
#
_cell.length_a   1.000
_cell.length_b   1.000
_cell.length_c   1.000
_cell.angle_alpha   90.00
_cell.angle_beta   90.00
_cell.angle_gamma   90.00
#
_symmetry.space_group_name_H-M   'P 1'
#
loop_
_entity.id
_entity.type
_entity.pdbx_description
1 polymer ?
#
loop_
_entity_poly.entity_id
_entity_poly.type
_entity_poly.pdbx_seq_one_letter_code
_entity_poly.pdbx_strand_id
1 'polypeptide(L)'
;MRLPILLSAAVLLVAACSQQPAEPAAGAGAAGPAAEATPDPVMPADAPPQEETTAPTEASSMSCTLDQGADGAAELAARCTRVSPASHPPCNPDNPCQMIQDEIDRSCAMYKPGETKPAECTG
;
A
#
# COMPACT_ATOMS: atom_id res chain seq x y z
N MET A 1 -9.76 -33.06 -51.65
CA MET A 1 -10.91 -32.13 -51.85
C MET A 1 -11.70 -32.07 -50.54
N ARG A 2 -11.86 -30.84 -50.00
CA ARG A 2 -12.87 -30.37 -49.02
C ARG A 2 -12.76 -30.80 -47.54
N LEU A 3 -11.97 -30.04 -46.77
CA LEU A 3 -12.43 -29.39 -45.50
C LEU A 3 -13.24 -28.13 -45.92
N PRO A 4 -14.07 -27.42 -45.11
CA PRO A 4 -14.12 -27.34 -43.63
C PRO A 4 -15.52 -27.02 -42.99
N ILE A 5 -15.49 -26.54 -41.72
CA ILE A 5 -16.45 -25.66 -40.98
C ILE A 5 -17.67 -26.43 -40.36
N LEU A 6 -18.00 -26.40 -39.07
CA LEU A 6 -18.18 -25.33 -38.05
C LEU A 6 -18.08 -25.96 -36.64
N LEU A 7 -17.26 -25.51 -35.68
CA LEU A 7 -17.42 -24.32 -34.81
C LEU A 7 -18.79 -24.26 -34.11
N SER A 8 -18.81 -24.53 -32.80
CA SER A 8 -19.72 -24.03 -31.73
C SER A 8 -19.84 -25.09 -30.61
N ALA A 9 -19.76 -24.83 -29.31
CA ALA A 9 -19.45 -23.65 -28.53
C ALA A 9 -19.10 -24.14 -27.11
N ALA A 10 -18.03 -23.60 -26.55
CA ALA A 10 -17.63 -23.78 -25.16
C ALA A 10 -18.39 -22.78 -24.28
N VAL A 11 -19.28 -23.26 -23.40
CA VAL A 11 -19.78 -22.53 -22.24
C VAL A 11 -20.16 -23.56 -21.18
N LEU A 12 -19.50 -23.52 -20.02
CA LEU A 12 -19.96 -23.95 -18.69
C LEU A 12 -18.70 -24.25 -17.86
N LEU A 13 -18.37 -23.36 -16.92
CA LEU A 13 -17.71 -23.62 -15.61
C LEU A 13 -17.11 -22.32 -15.01
N VAL A 14 -17.90 -21.26 -14.89
CA VAL A 14 -17.54 -20.07 -14.08
C VAL A 14 -18.74 -19.69 -13.21
N ALA A 15 -19.10 -20.56 -12.26
CA ALA A 15 -20.21 -20.32 -11.33
C ALA A 15 -19.95 -20.89 -9.92
N ALA A 16 -18.69 -20.96 -9.47
CA ALA A 16 -18.34 -21.58 -8.18
C ALA A 16 -17.52 -20.70 -7.22
N CYS A 17 -17.32 -19.41 -7.51
CA CYS A 17 -16.54 -18.50 -6.63
C CYS A 17 -17.38 -17.44 -5.90
N SER A 18 -18.70 -17.60 -5.76
CA SER A 18 -19.55 -16.54 -5.16
C SER A 18 -20.75 -17.04 -4.33
N GLN A 19 -20.59 -18.08 -3.53
CA GLN A 19 -21.57 -18.41 -2.48
C GLN A 19 -20.92 -18.29 -1.09
N GLN A 20 -20.89 -17.07 -0.56
CA GLN A 20 -20.67 -16.81 0.86
C GLN A 20 -22.04 -16.56 1.52
N PRO A 21 -22.52 -17.45 2.41
CA PRO A 21 -23.75 -17.23 3.17
C PRO A 21 -23.56 -16.08 4.17
N ALA A 22 -24.50 -15.13 4.18
CA ALA A 22 -24.60 -14.11 5.21
C ALA A 22 -25.17 -14.74 6.49
N GLU A 23 -24.40 -14.71 7.59
CA GLU A 23 -24.92 -14.99 8.93
C GLU A 23 -25.74 -13.80 9.45
N PRO A 24 -26.82 -14.05 10.21
CA PRO A 24 -27.76 -13.02 10.60
C PRO A 24 -27.21 -12.13 11.72
N ALA A 25 -27.47 -10.83 11.59
CA ALA A 25 -27.32 -9.88 12.68
C ALA A 25 -28.23 -10.28 13.85
N ALA A 26 -27.63 -10.61 14.99
CA ALA A 26 -28.32 -10.75 16.26
C ALA A 26 -27.46 -10.15 17.37
N GLY A 27 -28.00 -9.14 18.07
CA GLY A 27 -27.48 -8.72 19.36
C GLY A 27 -27.35 -7.21 19.56
N ALA A 28 -28.47 -6.48 19.56
CA ALA A 28 -28.58 -5.30 20.40
C ALA A 28 -28.89 -5.76 21.85
N GLY A 29 -28.11 -5.28 22.81
CA GLY A 29 -28.30 -5.52 24.24
C GLY A 29 -26.99 -5.26 24.98
N ALA A 30 -26.70 -4.03 25.40
CA ALA A 30 -27.17 -3.40 26.64
C ALA A 30 -26.12 -3.49 27.76
N ALA A 31 -25.83 -2.32 28.33
CA ALA A 31 -25.28 -2.07 29.67
C ALA A 31 -23.92 -2.70 30.01
N GLY A 32 -22.91 -1.82 30.12
CA GLY A 32 -21.55 -2.19 30.49
C GLY A 32 -21.36 -2.55 31.96
N PRO A 33 -20.17 -3.05 32.31
CA PRO A 33 -19.59 -2.87 33.63
C PRO A 33 -18.83 -1.54 33.67
N ALA A 34 -18.87 -0.93 34.86
CA ALA A 34 -18.18 0.28 35.25
C ALA A 34 -16.75 0.39 34.69
N ALA A 35 -16.39 1.61 34.28
CA ALA A 35 -15.01 2.01 34.09
C ALA A 35 -14.25 1.77 35.40
N GLU A 36 -13.55 0.64 35.45
CA GLU A 36 -12.46 0.43 36.39
C GLU A 36 -11.36 1.38 35.94
N ALA A 37 -11.07 2.39 36.74
CA ALA A 37 -9.96 3.30 36.49
C ALA A 37 -8.67 2.47 36.57
N THR A 38 -8.11 2.15 35.40
CA THR A 38 -6.72 1.70 35.31
C THR A 38 -5.85 2.76 35.98
N PRO A 39 -4.95 2.38 36.91
CA PRO A 39 -4.02 3.35 37.48
C PRO A 39 -3.26 4.01 36.33
N ASP A 40 -3.17 5.34 36.36
CA ASP A 40 -2.40 6.09 35.37
C ASP A 40 -0.98 5.51 35.26
N PRO A 41 -0.47 5.30 34.03
CA PRO A 41 0.88 4.80 33.85
C PRO A 41 1.87 5.76 34.53
N VAL A 42 2.51 5.29 35.60
CA VAL A 42 3.48 6.06 36.38
C VAL A 42 4.81 6.03 35.62
N MET A 43 5.13 7.14 34.94
CA MET A 43 6.43 7.27 34.28
C MET A 43 7.55 7.37 35.33
N PRO A 44 8.64 6.58 35.22
CA PRO A 44 9.79 6.71 36.12
C PRO A 44 10.40 8.12 36.03
N ALA A 45 10.58 8.79 37.17
CA ALA A 45 11.14 10.14 37.25
C ALA A 45 12.63 10.23 36.86
N ASP A 46 13.28 9.09 36.67
CA ASP A 46 14.70 8.94 36.32
C ASP A 46 14.93 8.68 34.81
N ALA A 47 13.92 8.90 33.97
CA ALA A 47 14.11 8.80 32.52
C ALA A 47 15.02 9.95 32.03
N PRO A 48 16.14 9.64 31.33
CA PRO A 48 16.99 10.67 30.76
C PRO A 48 16.17 11.53 29.77
N PRO A 49 16.54 12.82 29.56
CA PRO A 49 15.87 13.66 28.58
C PRO A 49 15.88 12.93 27.23
N GLN A 50 14.70 12.67 26.70
CA GLN A 50 14.57 12.24 25.31
C GLN A 50 15.04 13.44 24.48
N GLU A 51 16.22 13.35 23.86
CA GLU A 51 16.58 14.33 22.84
C GLU A 51 15.45 14.33 21.80
N GLU A 52 14.82 15.48 21.57
CA GLU A 52 13.83 15.61 20.53
C GLU A 52 14.50 15.27 19.20
N THR A 53 14.21 14.08 18.68
CA THR A 53 14.55 13.77 17.30
C THR A 53 13.71 14.72 16.46
N THR A 54 14.35 15.67 15.78
CA THR A 54 13.68 16.46 14.75
C THR A 54 13.08 15.46 13.77
N ALA A 55 11.75 15.37 13.75
CA ALA A 55 11.06 14.55 12.77
C ALA A 55 11.52 14.99 11.38
N PRO A 56 11.81 14.07 10.45
CA PRO A 56 12.09 14.44 9.07
C PRO A 56 11.01 15.42 8.60
N THR A 57 11.43 16.52 7.95
CA THR A 57 10.52 17.47 7.30
C THR A 57 9.46 16.67 6.58
N GLU A 58 8.20 16.84 6.96
CA GLU A 58 7.12 16.02 6.43
C GLU A 58 7.17 16.09 4.91
N ALA A 59 7.32 14.92 4.26
CA ALA A 59 6.97 14.77 2.86
C ALA A 59 5.61 15.45 2.71
N SER A 60 5.54 16.51 1.89
CA SER A 60 4.35 17.37 1.78
C SER A 60 3.10 16.51 1.90
N SER A 61 2.29 16.73 2.93
CA SER A 61 1.14 15.88 3.27
C SER A 61 0.03 15.87 2.19
N MET A 62 0.28 16.55 1.07
CA MET A 62 -0.56 16.53 -0.12
C MET A 62 -0.29 15.28 -0.95
N SER A 63 -1.36 14.67 -1.45
CA SER A 63 -1.28 13.54 -2.39
C SER A 63 -0.51 13.92 -3.65
N CYS A 64 0.17 12.95 -4.28
CA CYS A 64 0.91 13.18 -5.50
C CYS A 64 0.02 13.63 -6.66
N THR A 65 -1.23 13.18 -6.70
CA THR A 65 -2.25 13.65 -7.65
C THR A 65 -2.48 15.17 -7.58
N LEU A 66 -2.35 15.79 -6.40
CA LEU A 66 -2.51 17.25 -6.24
C LEU A 66 -1.26 18.02 -6.67
N ASP A 67 -0.07 17.41 -6.55
CA ASP A 67 1.21 18.03 -6.89
C ASP A 67 1.52 17.93 -8.40
N GLN A 68 1.35 16.74 -8.98
CA GLN A 68 1.75 16.45 -10.38
C GLN A 68 0.57 16.19 -11.33
N GLY A 69 -0.66 16.20 -10.82
CA GLY A 69 -1.84 15.78 -11.58
C GLY A 69 -1.97 14.25 -11.64
N ALA A 70 -3.15 13.78 -12.08
CA ALA A 70 -3.49 12.36 -12.05
C ALA A 70 -2.57 11.49 -12.92
N ASP A 71 -2.26 11.93 -14.13
CA ASP A 71 -1.43 11.16 -15.06
C ASP A 71 0.02 11.04 -14.56
N GLY A 72 0.60 12.14 -14.07
CA GLY A 72 1.96 12.14 -13.53
C GLY A 72 2.08 11.31 -12.25
N ALA A 73 1.12 11.43 -11.34
CA ALA A 73 1.08 10.62 -10.12
C ALA A 73 0.92 9.13 -10.40
N ALA A 74 0.08 8.77 -11.39
CA ALA A 74 -0.10 7.40 -11.82
C ALA A 74 1.17 6.82 -12.47
N GLU A 75 1.86 7.60 -13.30
CA GLU A 75 3.13 7.20 -13.90
C GLU A 75 4.20 6.95 -12.83
N LEU A 76 4.33 7.87 -11.86
CA LEU A 76 5.28 7.74 -10.76
C LEU A 76 4.99 6.51 -9.89
N ALA A 77 3.73 6.29 -9.50
CA ALA A 77 3.32 5.12 -8.73
C ALA A 77 3.53 3.81 -9.50
N ALA A 78 3.29 3.81 -10.82
CA ALA A 78 3.56 2.65 -11.67
C ALA A 78 5.07 2.35 -11.75
N ARG A 79 5.92 3.38 -11.85
CA ARG A 79 7.38 3.22 -11.80
C ARG A 79 7.82 2.62 -10.47
N CYS A 80 7.33 3.18 -9.36
CA CYS A 80 7.58 2.68 -8.00
C CYS A 80 7.24 1.19 -7.86
N THR A 81 6.07 0.78 -8.35
CA THR A 81 5.63 -0.62 -8.26
C THR A 81 6.54 -1.58 -9.04
N ARG A 82 7.14 -1.14 -10.16
CA ARG A 82 8.05 -1.97 -10.96
C ARG A 82 9.41 -2.20 -10.29
N VAL A 83 9.86 -1.26 -9.46
CA VAL A 83 11.18 -1.33 -8.81
C VAL A 83 11.14 -1.78 -7.36
N SER A 84 10.01 -1.62 -6.67
CA SER A 84 9.92 -1.95 -5.25
C SER A 84 9.89 -3.46 -5.01
N PRO A 85 10.78 -4.00 -4.15
CA PRO A 85 10.75 -5.40 -3.74
C PRO A 85 9.73 -5.70 -2.62
N ALA A 86 9.05 -4.68 -2.08
CA ALA A 86 8.13 -4.86 -0.97
C ALA A 86 6.79 -5.47 -1.42
N SER A 87 6.14 -6.24 -0.54
CA SER A 87 4.80 -6.79 -0.82
C SER A 87 3.70 -5.73 -0.77
N HIS A 88 3.91 -4.67 0.01
CA HIS A 88 2.99 -3.55 0.18
C HIS A 88 3.78 -2.22 0.24
N PRO A 89 4.35 -1.77 -0.88
CA PRO A 89 5.09 -0.51 -0.92
C PRO A 89 4.15 0.69 -0.88
N PRO A 90 4.63 1.89 -0.50
CA PRO A 90 3.86 3.13 -0.54
C PRO A 90 3.63 3.67 -1.97
N CYS A 91 3.60 2.83 -3.00
CA CYS A 91 3.42 3.19 -4.41
C CYS A 91 1.95 3.49 -4.75
N ASN A 92 1.39 4.54 -4.16
CA ASN A 92 0.00 4.97 -4.40
C ASN A 92 -0.02 6.46 -4.78
N PRO A 93 -0.68 6.87 -5.88
CA PRO A 93 -0.79 8.29 -6.26
C PRO A 93 -1.44 9.20 -5.20
N ASP A 94 -2.20 8.64 -4.25
CA ASP A 94 -2.77 9.37 -3.13
C ASP A 94 -1.75 9.69 -2.03
N ASN A 95 -0.58 9.03 -2.03
CA ASN A 95 0.52 9.35 -1.13
C ASN A 95 1.33 10.55 -1.65
N PRO A 96 2.11 11.24 -0.80
CA PRO A 96 3.02 12.31 -1.24
C PRO A 96 3.99 11.86 -2.32
N CYS A 97 4.22 12.68 -3.36
CA CYS A 97 5.16 12.32 -4.43
C CYS A 97 6.56 12.01 -3.90
N GLN A 98 7.04 12.76 -2.90
CA GLN A 98 8.34 12.52 -2.27
C GLN A 98 8.41 11.14 -1.62
N MET A 99 7.34 10.68 -0.95
CA MET A 99 7.31 9.34 -0.37
C MET A 99 7.40 8.24 -1.44
N ILE A 100 6.73 8.43 -2.58
CA ILE A 100 6.80 7.49 -3.71
C ILE A 100 8.20 7.51 -4.34
N GLN A 101 8.81 8.70 -4.46
CA GLN A 101 10.15 8.88 -5.01
C GLN A 101 11.23 8.28 -4.11
N ASP A 102 11.16 8.49 -2.80
CA ASP A 102 12.09 7.93 -1.82
C ASP A 102 12.08 6.39 -1.88
N GLU A 103 10.90 5.78 -2.10
CA GLU A 103 10.81 4.32 -2.27
C GLU A 103 11.47 3.84 -3.57
N ILE A 104 11.34 4.60 -4.67
CA ILE A 104 12.04 4.33 -5.93
C ILE A 104 13.55 4.39 -5.68
N ASP A 105 14.04 5.46 -5.06
CA ASP A 105 15.46 5.69 -4.83
C ASP A 105 16.05 4.61 -3.92
N ARG A 106 15.36 4.29 -2.82
CA ARG A 106 15.72 3.21 -1.89
C ARG A 106 15.82 1.87 -2.61
N SER A 107 14.82 1.54 -3.44
CA SER A 107 14.78 0.26 -4.17
C SER A 107 15.91 0.18 -5.21
N CYS A 108 16.12 1.26 -5.96
CA CYS A 108 17.17 1.34 -6.97
C CYS A 108 18.60 1.38 -6.39
N ALA A 109 18.75 1.81 -5.13
CA ALA A 109 20.01 1.75 -4.40
C ALA A 109 20.40 0.33 -3.94
N MET A 110 19.45 -0.63 -3.90
CA MET A 110 19.73 -2.01 -3.46
C MET A 110 20.55 -2.82 -4.47
N TYR A 111 20.55 -2.42 -5.74
CA TYR A 111 21.32 -3.08 -6.79
C TYR A 111 22.82 -2.89 -6.58
N LYS A 112 23.59 -3.98 -6.64
CA LYS A 112 25.05 -3.95 -6.42
C LYS A 112 25.79 -3.34 -7.62
N PRO A 113 27.03 -2.85 -7.40
CA PRO A 113 27.90 -2.47 -8.50
C PRO A 113 28.09 -3.63 -9.49
N GLY A 114 27.83 -3.37 -10.78
CA GLY A 114 27.93 -4.36 -11.85
C GLY A 114 26.65 -5.17 -12.12
N GLU A 115 25.59 -5.01 -11.32
CA GLU A 115 24.28 -5.57 -11.66
C GLU A 115 23.56 -4.69 -12.70
N THR A 116 22.79 -5.33 -13.58
CA THR A 116 21.94 -4.61 -14.53
C THR A 116 20.70 -4.09 -13.80
N LYS A 117 20.63 -2.76 -13.62
CA LYS A 117 19.46 -2.11 -13.03
C LYS A 117 18.30 -2.04 -14.05
N PRO A 118 17.03 -2.08 -13.61
CA PRO A 118 15.89 -1.76 -14.46
C PRO A 118 16.00 -0.36 -15.06
N ALA A 119 15.37 -0.13 -16.21
CA ALA A 119 15.33 1.18 -16.85
C ALA A 119 14.62 2.23 -15.97
N GLU A 120 13.70 1.79 -15.13
CA GLU A 120 13.00 2.60 -14.15
C GLU A 120 13.93 3.20 -13.08
N CYS A 121 15.12 2.63 -12.89
CA CYS A 121 16.15 3.14 -12.00
C CYS A 121 17.11 4.12 -12.68
N THR A 122 16.82 4.54 -13.91
CA THR A 122 17.51 5.61 -14.62
C THR A 122 16.53 6.76 -14.78
N GLY A 123 16.64 7.79 -13.93
CA GLY A 123 15.75 8.95 -13.86
C GLY A 123 16.37 10.07 -13.06
#